data_AF-A0AAX1K1H3-F1
#
_entry.id   AF-A0AAX1K1H3-F1
#
_cell.length_a   1.000
_cell.length_b   1.000
_cell.length_c   1.000
_cell.angle_alpha   90.00
_cell.angle_beta   90.00
_cell.angle_gamma   90.00
#
_symmetry.space_group_name_H-M   'P 1'
#
loop_
_entity.id
_entity.type
_entity.pdbx_description
1 polymer ?
#
loop_
_entity_poly.entity_id
_entity_poly.type
_entity_poly.pdbx_seq_one_letter_code
_entity_poly.pdbx_strand_id
1 'polypeptide(L)' 'MRRPNLINQCFQTKGKNEIWLGDFTYIPTKAGTLYLSVFIDVYMGNRMQGQLVTDALNQAYHRERPKEGLIVHTDQGSQ' A
#
# COMPACT_ATOMS: atom_id res chain seq x y z
N MET A 1 -25.81 10.96 -1.01
CA MET A 1 -25.22 11.49 0.24
C MET A 1 -23.78 11.85 -0.03
N ARG A 2 -23.36 13.11 0.17
CA ARG A 2 -21.95 13.52 -0.01
C ARG A 2 -21.21 13.20 1.29
N ARG A 3 -20.13 12.43 1.23
CA ARG A 3 -19.27 12.16 2.40
C ARG A 3 -18.36 13.36 2.63
N PRO A 4 -18.07 13.73 3.89
CA PRO A 4 -17.16 14.83 4.20
C PRO A 4 -15.74 14.51 3.71
N ASN A 5 -15.06 15.48 3.11
CA ASN A 5 -13.63 15.37 2.81
C ASN A 5 -12.85 15.59 4.11
N LEU A 6 -12.47 14.50 4.77
CA LEU A 6 -11.74 14.56 6.05
C LEU A 6 -10.27 14.92 5.88
N ILE A 7 -9.68 14.65 4.70
CA ILE A 7 -8.26 14.85 4.44
C ILE A 7 -7.99 16.31 4.03
N ASN A 8 -8.88 16.95 3.28
CA ASN A 8 -8.71 18.31 2.78
C ASN A 8 -7.31 18.57 2.16
N GLN A 9 -6.79 17.57 1.43
CA GLN A 9 -5.44 17.56 0.83
C GLN A 9 -4.26 17.68 1.81
N CYS A 10 -4.50 17.50 3.11
CA CYS A 10 -3.47 17.44 4.13
C CYS A 10 -3.04 15.98 4.36
N PHE A 11 -1.89 15.60 3.81
CA PHE A 11 -1.35 14.23 3.89
C PHE A 11 -0.23 14.10 4.94
N GLN A 12 -0.33 14.84 6.05
CA GLN A 12 0.64 14.74 7.15
C GLN A 12 0.21 13.69 8.17
N THR A 13 1.14 12.82 8.55
CA THR A 13 0.95 11.78 9.57
C THR A 13 2.06 11.83 10.62
N LYS A 14 1.74 11.52 11.88
CA LYS A 14 2.68 11.41 12.99
C LYS A 14 3.09 9.95 13.25
N GLY A 15 2.27 9.01 12.79
CA GLY A 15 2.49 7.58 12.92
C GLY A 15 1.81 6.79 11.82
N LYS A 16 2.15 5.49 11.77
CA LYS A 16 1.48 4.51 10.90
C LYS A 16 -0.02 4.47 11.20
N ASN A 17 -0.80 4.10 10.18
CA ASN A 17 -2.23 3.84 10.26
C ASN A 17 -3.12 5.07 10.57
N GLU A 18 -2.62 6.29 10.34
CA GLU A 18 -3.41 7.51 10.50
C GLU A 18 -4.16 7.89 9.21
N ILE A 19 -3.52 7.76 8.05
CA ILE A 19 -4.11 8.04 6.75
C ILE A 19 -3.71 6.94 5.77
N TRP A 20 -4.71 6.32 5.14
CA TRP A 20 -4.52 5.35 4.08
C TRP A 20 -5.07 5.92 2.77
N LEU A 21 -4.26 5.88 1.72
CA LEU A 21 -4.67 6.21 0.37
C LEU A 21 -5.05 4.92 -0.34
N GLY A 22 -6.25 4.89 -0.92
CA GLY A 22 -6.74 3.75 -1.69
C GLY A 22 -6.92 4.13 -3.15
N ASP A 23 -6.56 3.22 -4.05
CA ASP A 23 -6.95 3.29 -5.46
C ASP A 23 -7.56 1.96 -5.91
N PHE A 24 -8.46 2.05 -6.88
CA PHE A 24 -9.04 0.89 -7.54
C PHE A 24 -9.06 1.12 -9.05
N THR A 25 -8.34 0.26 -9.77
CA THR A 25 -8.15 0.42 -11.20
C THR A 25 -8.39 -0.89 -11.95
N TYR A 26 -8.70 -0.75 -13.24
CA TYR A 26 -9.01 -1.81 -14.17
C TYR A 26 -7.86 -1.94 -15.16
N ILE A 27 -7.25 -3.11 -15.23
CA ILE A 27 -6.10 -3.37 -16.09
C ILE A 27 -6.57 -4.28 -17.22
N PRO A 28 -6.81 -3.75 -18.44
CA PRO A 28 -7.19 -4.56 -19.58
C PRO A 28 -6.01 -5.43 -20.03
N THR A 29 -6.25 -6.73 -20.22
CA THR A 29 -5.26 -7.69 -20.76
C THR A 29 -5.86 -8.47 -21.93
N LYS A 30 -5.01 -9.19 -22.67
CA LYS A 30 -5.47 -10.08 -23.77
C LYS A 30 -6.38 -11.22 -23.30
N ALA A 31 -6.31 -11.59 -22.02
CA ALA A 31 -7.11 -12.67 -21.43
C ALA A 31 -8.37 -12.15 -20.69
N GLY A 32 -8.59 -10.83 -20.68
CA GLY A 32 -9.68 -10.19 -19.93
C GLY A 32 -9.19 -9.08 -19.01
N THR A 33 -10.12 -8.46 -18.30
CA THR A 33 -9.83 -7.35 -17.38
C THR A 33 -9.43 -7.86 -16.02
N LEU A 34 -8.29 -7.41 -15.52
CA LEU A 34 -7.88 -7.59 -14.13
C LEU A 34 -8.31 -6.38 -13.30
N TYR A 35 -8.52 -6.60 -12.01
CA TYR A 35 -8.93 -5.57 -11.06
C TYR A 35 -7.85 -5.45 -10.00
N LEU A 36 -7.31 -4.24 -9.85
CA LEU A 36 -6.28 -3.94 -8.88
C LEU A 36 -6.86 -3.01 -7.81
N SER A 37 -6.79 -3.42 -6.54
CA SER A 37 -7.03 -2.53 -5.41
C SER A 37 -5.75 -2.39 -4.61
N VAL A 38 -5.36 -1.16 -4.33
CA VAL A 38 -4.16 -0.84 -3.55
C VAL A 38 -4.55 0.07 -2.40
N PHE A 39 -3.95 -0.19 -1.24
CA PHE A 39 -3.95 0.75 -0.11
C PHE A 39 -2.52 1.02 0.32
N ILE A 40 -2.17 2.29 0.48
CA ILE A 40 -0.86 2.75 0.93
C ILE A 40 -1.04 3.56 2.21
N ASP A 41 -0.31 3.21 3.26
CA ASP A 41 -0.18 4.04 4.45
C ASP A 41 0.68 5.27 4.10
N VAL A 42 0.16 6.47 4.36
CA VAL A 42 0.85 7.74 4.07
C VAL A 42 2.10 7.92 4.94
N TYR A 43 2.19 7.22 6.06
CA TYR A 43 3.33 7.37 6.96
C TYR A 43 4.67 6.96 6.31
N MET A 44 5.54 7.94 6.09
CA MET A 44 6.93 7.76 5.66
C MET A 44 7.85 7.96 6.86
N GLY A 45 8.43 6.87 7.37
CA GLY A 45 9.35 6.93 8.52
C GLY A 45 10.71 7.55 8.16
N ASN A 46 11.39 8.08 9.17
CA ASN A 46 12.60 8.91 9.04
C ASN A 46 13.92 8.10 9.17
N ARG A 47 13.86 6.77 9.31
CA ARG A 47 15.01 5.90 9.61
C ARG A 47 15.06 4.67 8.70
N MET A 48 16.26 4.39 8.17
CA MET A 48 16.72 3.23 7.37
C MET A 48 15.64 2.49 6.57
N GLN A 49 15.72 2.59 5.22
CA GLN A 49 14.80 1.93 4.26
C GLN A 49 14.37 0.50 4.63
N GLY A 50 15.24 -0.30 5.25
CA GLY A 50 14.98 -1.71 5.56
C GLY A 50 13.80 -1.95 6.50
N GLN A 51 13.71 -1.24 7.63
CA GLN A 51 12.68 -1.55 8.64
C GLN A 51 11.27 -1.21 8.16
N LEU A 52 11.11 -0.14 7.39
CA LEU A 52 9.82 0.24 6.82
C LEU A 52 9.30 -0.82 5.84
N VAL A 53 10.18 -1.35 4.98
CA VAL A 53 9.82 -2.39 4.02
C VAL A 53 9.45 -3.69 4.75
N THR A 54 10.24 -4.11 5.75
CA THR A 54 9.95 -5.31 6.54
C THR A 54 8.63 -5.17 7.30
N ASP A 55 8.35 -4.01 7.91
CA ASP A 55 7.11 -3.78 8.64
C ASP A 55 5.88 -3.75 7.71
N ALA A 56 6.00 -3.17 6.52
CA ALA A 56 4.93 -3.16 5.52
C ALA A 56 4.63 -4.58 5.02
N LEU A 57 5.67 -5.35 4.70
CA LEU A 57 5.53 -6.75 4.28
C LEU A 57 4.90 -7.61 5.38
N ASN A 58 5.36 -7.48 6.63
CA ASN A 58 4.80 -8.24 7.75
C ASN A 58 3.32 -7.92 7.98
N GLN A 59 2.92 -6.65 7.89
CA GLN A 59 1.51 -6.27 7.99
C GLN A 59 0.67 -6.92 6.88
N ALA A 60 1.11 -6.84 5.62
CA ALA A 60 0.41 -7.45 4.50
C ALA A 60 0.33 -8.99 4.65
N TYR A 61 1.44 -9.64 4.99
CA TYR A 61 1.51 -11.09 5.16
C TYR A 61 0.61 -11.59 6.28
N HIS A 62 0.63 -10.94 7.45
CA HIS A 62 -0.20 -11.35 8.58
C HIS A 62 -1.69 -11.07 8.36
N ARG A 63 -2.02 -10.03 7.57
CA ARG A 63 -3.41 -9.73 7.22
C ARG A 63 -3.99 -10.73 6.22
N GLU A 64 -3.28 -10.97 5.12
CA GLU A 64 -3.78 -11.77 4.00
C GLU A 64 -3.53 -13.27 4.19
N ARG A 65 -2.59 -13.66 5.05
CA ARG A 65 -2.20 -15.04 5.34
C ARG A 65 -2.02 -15.89 4.06
N PRO A 66 -1.15 -15.44 3.13
CA PRO A 66 -1.02 -16.07 1.84
C PRO A 66 -0.51 -17.52 1.96
N LYS A 67 -0.94 -18.37 1.01
CA LYS A 67 -0.47 -19.75 0.90
C LYS A 67 0.94 -19.80 0.30
N GLU A 68 1.53 -20.99 0.32
CA GLU A 68 2.77 -21.27 -0.39
C GLU A 68 2.67 -20.87 -1.87
N GLY A 69 3.76 -20.30 -2.41
CA GLY A 69 3.82 -19.77 -3.77
C GLY A 69 3.63 -18.25 -3.89
N LEU A 70 3.56 -17.51 -2.77
CA LEU A 70 3.56 -16.05 -2.80
C LEU A 70 4.82 -15.52 -3.50
N ILE A 71 4.62 -14.67 -4.51
CA ILE A 71 5.68 -13.92 -5.16
C ILE A 71 5.66 -12.49 -4.61
N VAL A 72 6.77 -12.06 -4.03
CA VAL A 72 6.99 -10.68 -3.59
C VAL A 72 8.02 -10.06 -4.51
N HIS A 73 7.67 -8.93 -5.13
CA HIS A 73 8.56 -8.16 -5.98
C HIS A 73 8.87 -6.82 -5.31
N THR A 74 10.16 -6.47 -5.23
CA THR A 74 10.61 -5.15 -4.76
C THR A 74 11.49 -4.55 -5.84
N ASP A 75 11.17 -3.36 -6.31
CA ASP A 75 12.05 -2.66 -7.24
C ASP A 75 13.34 -2.26 -6.53
N GLN A 76 14.46 -2.87 -6.91
CA GLN A 76 15.79 -2.40 -6.53
C GLN A 76 16.22 -1.27 -7.49
N GLY A 77 15.58 -0.10 -7.37
CA GLY A 77 16.14 1.13 -7.93
C GLY A 77 17.34 1.58 -7.11
N SER A 78 18.43 2.00 -7.76
CA SER A 78 19.61 2.58 -7.12
C SER A 78 19.20 3.72 -6.19
N GLN A 79 19.51 3.60 -4.90
CA GLN A 79 19.57 4.75 -4.01
C GLN A 79 20.83 5.56 -4.27
#